data_AF-A0A4Y2K5H0-F1
#
_entry.id   AF-A0A4Y2K5H0-F1
#
_cell.length_a   1.000
_cell.length_b   1.000
_cell.length_c   1.000
_cell.angle_alpha   90.00
_cell.angle_beta   90.00
_cell.angle_gamma   90.00
#
_symmetry.space_group_name_H-M   'P 1'
#
loop_
_entity.id
_entity.type
_entity.pdbx_description
1 polymer ?
#
loop_
_entity_poly.entity_id
_entity_poly.type
_entity_poly.pdbx_seq_one_letter_code
_entity_poly.pdbx_strand_id
1 'polypeptide(L)'
;MKKNRLLLKRKGIFPYSYFSTPTVLTETCLPKTEAFYNALTNSHITADEYNFAQLIFRTFHCKTFGDYLKLYQQLDVVILAEIFTSFRQKCMLYYNLDPCHFITAADLTWNAGLNFTKAELEFFTDVNMYLWIEDNIRGGICYVGKRYLCCNNRFVPEAFDSKLEETYIIDVDANNLYGYTMTQSLPIGNFKFLSVSEIKDFNVLELSAKDEVGYFLEVDLLYSSKLHDVHDFPLAPDHTVITLDMFSPYPKKLVKTHGLKLSKQNRKLTPCLFTKYNYVVHYLNLKFYLEHGMVLQKIHNILSFKQESCYNPMYYLTMIKDNPQNNHLKKIYLNL
;
A
#
# COMPACT_ATOMS: atom_id res chain seq x y z
N MET A 1 29.93 25.51 -20.00
CA MET A 1 28.63 24.90 -19.59
C MET A 1 28.61 23.37 -19.55
N LYS A 2 29.13 22.61 -20.55
CA LYS A 2 29.02 21.13 -20.55
C LYS A 2 29.68 20.40 -19.36
N LYS A 3 30.81 20.92 -18.82
CA LYS A 3 31.59 20.26 -17.75
C LYS A 3 30.91 20.24 -16.37
N ASN A 4 30.08 21.24 -16.06
CA ASN A 4 29.46 21.40 -14.72
C ASN A 4 28.01 20.88 -14.66
N ARG A 5 27.44 20.42 -15.78
CA ARG A 5 26.06 19.95 -15.86
C ARG A 5 25.78 18.75 -14.94
N LEU A 6 26.78 17.91 -14.66
CA LEU A 6 26.64 16.78 -13.75
C LEU A 6 26.27 17.22 -12.32
N LEU A 7 26.70 18.42 -11.90
CA LEU A 7 26.37 18.98 -10.59
C LEU A 7 24.88 19.36 -10.46
N LEU A 8 24.17 19.50 -11.59
CA LEU A 8 22.75 19.87 -11.65
C LEU A 8 21.84 18.66 -11.97
N LYS A 9 22.31 17.42 -11.85
CA LYS A 9 21.50 16.21 -12.09
C LYS A 9 20.89 15.61 -10.83
N ARG A 10 20.98 16.29 -9.70
CA ARG A 10 20.46 15.84 -8.40
C ARG A 10 19.81 17.01 -7.68
N LYS A 11 18.96 16.70 -6.70
CA LYS A 11 18.36 17.70 -5.81
C LYS A 11 19.46 18.53 -5.14
N GLY A 12 19.26 19.85 -5.11
CA GLY A 12 20.15 20.78 -4.42
C GLY A 12 20.08 20.63 -2.91
N ILE A 13 21.05 21.20 -2.21
CA ILE A 13 21.10 21.23 -0.75
C ILE A 13 20.73 22.63 -0.27
N PHE A 14 19.73 22.77 0.59
CA PHE A 14 19.22 24.08 1.00
C PHE A 14 18.91 24.13 2.50
N PRO A 15 19.35 25.18 3.23
CA PRO A 15 19.08 25.33 4.66
C PRO A 15 17.70 25.96 4.89
N TYR A 16 16.63 25.16 4.82
CA TYR A 16 15.25 25.67 4.90
C TYR A 16 14.97 26.45 6.19
N SER A 17 15.46 25.96 7.33
CA SER A 17 15.27 26.60 8.64
C SER A 17 16.03 27.94 8.79
N TYR A 18 17.08 28.14 7.99
CA TYR A 18 17.84 29.39 7.99
C TYR A 18 17.14 30.52 7.22
N PHE A 19 16.41 30.16 6.16
CA PHE A 19 15.68 31.12 5.33
C PHE A 19 14.41 31.62 6.02
N SER A 20 14.60 32.47 7.03
CA SER A 20 13.55 33.00 7.90
C SER A 20 13.14 34.44 7.54
N THR A 21 14.07 35.24 7.02
CA THR A 21 13.83 36.65 6.65
C THR A 21 14.44 36.97 5.27
N PRO A 22 13.86 37.91 4.52
CA PRO A 22 14.41 38.33 3.23
C PRO A 22 15.82 38.93 3.30
N THR A 23 16.23 39.46 4.47
CA THR A 23 17.56 40.07 4.66
C THR A 23 18.69 39.06 4.42
N VAL A 24 18.46 37.80 4.75
CA VAL A 24 19.40 36.68 4.54
C VAL A 24 19.80 36.54 3.08
N LEU A 25 18.94 36.93 2.12
CA LEU A 25 19.22 36.85 0.69
C LEU A 25 20.38 37.74 0.24
N THR A 26 20.75 38.75 1.03
CA THR A 26 21.85 39.67 0.71
C THR A 26 23.21 39.17 1.20
N GLU A 27 23.24 38.12 2.03
CA GLU A 27 24.47 37.54 2.57
C GLU A 27 25.37 37.00 1.47
N THR A 28 26.68 37.24 1.55
CA THR A 28 27.63 36.95 0.48
C THR A 28 28.28 35.57 0.58
N CYS A 29 27.89 34.77 1.58
CA CYS A 29 28.37 33.42 1.79
C CYS A 29 27.21 32.49 2.17
N LEU A 30 27.42 31.18 2.01
CA LEU A 30 26.54 30.20 2.62
C LEU A 30 26.63 30.28 4.15
N PRO A 31 25.54 30.00 4.88
CA PRO A 31 25.60 29.92 6.33
C PRO A 31 26.45 28.72 6.77
N LYS A 32 26.77 28.68 8.06
CA LYS A 32 27.51 27.57 8.67
C LYS A 32 26.69 26.29 8.65
N THR A 33 27.37 25.16 8.81
CA THR A 33 26.80 23.80 8.87
C THR A 33 25.62 23.67 9.84
N GLU A 34 25.66 24.38 10.97
CA GLU A 34 24.62 24.31 12.00
C GLU A 34 23.27 24.82 11.49
N ALA A 35 23.28 25.76 10.54
CA ALA A 35 22.08 26.36 9.95
C ALA A 35 21.35 25.43 8.96
N PHE A 36 21.97 24.30 8.56
CA PHE A 36 21.38 23.29 7.67
C PHE A 36 20.63 22.18 8.42
N TYR A 37 20.44 22.30 9.73
CA TYR A 37 19.65 21.33 10.50
C TYR A 37 18.22 21.24 9.96
N ASN A 38 17.76 20.02 9.68
CA ASN A 38 16.43 19.76 9.16
C ASN A 38 15.49 19.35 10.29
N ALA A 39 14.60 20.26 10.68
CA ALA A 39 13.61 20.01 11.73
C ALA A 39 12.59 18.91 11.39
N LEU A 40 12.34 18.63 10.10
CA LEU A 40 11.39 17.61 9.67
C LEU A 40 11.94 16.19 9.84
N THR A 41 13.25 16.01 9.60
CA THR A 41 13.94 14.72 9.71
C THR A 41 14.74 14.58 11.00
N ASN A 42 14.78 15.63 11.84
CA ASN A 42 15.58 15.71 13.06
C ASN A 42 17.05 15.30 12.81
N SER A 43 17.65 15.80 11.72
CA SER A 43 18.98 15.40 11.27
C SER A 43 19.82 16.59 10.82
N HIS A 44 21.13 16.50 11.05
CA HIS A 44 22.11 17.45 10.52
C HIS A 44 22.52 17.07 9.10
N ILE A 45 22.99 18.07 8.35
CA ILE A 45 23.66 17.88 7.07
C ILE A 45 24.95 17.08 7.25
N THR A 46 25.30 16.25 6.28
CA THR A 46 26.61 15.58 6.23
C THR A 46 27.71 16.52 5.74
N ALA A 47 28.97 16.23 6.08
CA ALA A 47 30.11 17.00 5.57
C ALA A 47 30.15 17.02 4.04
N ASP A 48 29.84 15.90 3.39
CA ASP A 48 29.82 15.78 1.93
C ASP A 48 28.73 16.64 1.28
N GLU A 49 27.53 16.67 1.86
CA GLU A 49 26.44 17.52 1.37
C GLU A 49 26.77 19.01 1.53
N TYR A 50 27.42 19.40 2.63
CA TYR A 50 27.83 20.80 2.84
C TYR A 50 28.96 21.19 1.88
N ASN A 51 29.94 20.32 1.68
CA ASN A 51 31.00 20.50 0.69
C ASN A 51 30.41 20.62 -0.72
N PHE A 52 29.38 19.84 -1.03
CA PHE A 52 28.65 19.93 -2.29
C PHE A 52 27.91 21.27 -2.43
N ALA A 53 27.23 21.76 -1.40
CA ALA A 53 26.58 23.07 -1.42
C ALA A 53 27.60 24.20 -1.68
N GLN A 54 28.75 24.17 -1.01
CA GLN A 54 29.84 25.12 -1.26
C GLN A 54 30.43 25.00 -2.66
N LEU A 55 30.54 23.78 -3.19
CA LEU A 55 30.97 23.55 -4.56
C LEU A 55 29.99 24.18 -5.55
N ILE A 56 28.68 23.99 -5.37
CA ILE A 56 27.64 24.62 -6.20
C ILE A 56 27.75 26.15 -6.13
N PHE A 57 27.78 26.72 -4.93
CA PHE A 57 27.85 28.17 -4.72
C PHE A 57 29.05 28.80 -5.47
N ARG A 58 30.24 28.17 -5.36
CA ARG A 58 31.46 28.63 -6.03
C ARG A 58 31.43 28.39 -7.55
N THR A 59 30.99 27.21 -7.97
CA THR A 59 31.04 26.77 -9.39
C THR A 59 30.09 27.56 -10.28
N PHE A 60 28.94 27.97 -9.72
CA PHE A 60 27.93 28.76 -10.43
C PHE A 60 28.02 30.26 -10.11
N HIS A 61 29.10 30.68 -9.45
CA HIS A 61 29.42 32.07 -9.16
C HIS A 61 28.29 32.82 -8.43
N CYS A 62 27.62 32.16 -7.47
CA CYS A 62 26.65 32.81 -6.59
C CYS A 62 27.39 33.89 -5.78
N LYS A 63 26.93 35.14 -5.87
CA LYS A 63 27.52 36.25 -5.09
C LYS A 63 26.81 36.43 -3.76
N THR A 64 25.54 36.05 -3.73
CA THR A 64 24.67 36.16 -2.57
C THR A 64 23.93 34.85 -2.30
N PHE A 65 23.39 34.70 -1.09
CA PHE A 65 22.48 33.63 -0.75
C PHE A 65 21.21 33.67 -1.63
N GLY A 66 20.79 34.86 -2.07
CA GLY A 66 19.72 35.04 -3.06
C GLY A 66 20.03 34.42 -4.42
N ASP A 67 21.27 34.54 -4.91
CA ASP A 67 21.69 33.87 -6.15
C ASP A 67 21.67 32.34 -5.99
N TYR A 68 22.07 31.84 -4.83
CA TYR A 68 22.01 30.43 -4.49
C TYR A 68 20.58 29.91 -4.42
N LEU A 69 19.67 30.65 -3.77
CA LEU A 69 18.24 30.33 -3.73
C LEU A 69 17.64 30.28 -5.14
N LYS A 70 17.94 31.27 -5.98
CA LYS A 70 17.44 31.30 -7.36
C LYS A 70 17.92 30.09 -8.16
N LEU A 71 19.20 29.75 -8.05
CA LEU A 71 19.75 28.54 -8.68
C LEU A 71 19.08 27.27 -8.16
N TYR A 72 18.91 27.15 -6.84
CA TYR A 72 18.25 26.02 -6.19
C TYR A 72 16.80 25.86 -6.69
N GLN A 73 16.01 26.94 -6.72
CA GLN A 73 14.63 26.93 -7.21
C GLN A 73 14.55 26.59 -8.70
N GLN A 74 15.41 27.18 -9.52
CA GLN A 74 15.49 26.86 -10.94
C GLN A 74 15.80 25.38 -11.17
N LEU A 75 16.72 24.82 -10.38
CA LEU A 75 17.08 23.41 -10.44
C LEU A 75 15.88 22.51 -10.11
N ASP A 76 15.17 22.78 -9.01
CA ASP A 76 13.98 22.01 -8.61
C ASP A 76 12.90 22.04 -9.71
N VAL A 77 12.63 23.21 -10.30
CA VAL A 77 11.65 23.37 -11.39
C VAL A 77 12.09 22.62 -12.66
N VAL A 78 13.35 22.74 -13.05
CA VAL A 78 13.86 22.08 -14.27
C VAL A 78 13.86 20.56 -14.11
N ILE A 79 14.30 20.03 -12.96
CA ILE A 79 14.27 18.58 -12.69
C ILE A 79 12.83 18.06 -12.72
N LEU A 80 11.89 18.76 -12.08
CA LEU A 80 10.49 18.39 -12.10
C LEU A 80 9.93 18.39 -13.53
N ALA A 81 10.23 19.41 -14.32
CA ALA A 81 9.82 19.50 -15.72
C ALA A 81 10.41 18.38 -16.59
N GLU A 82 11.69 18.04 -16.42
CA GLU A 82 12.34 16.93 -17.13
C GLU A 82 11.67 15.59 -16.79
N ILE A 83 11.47 15.31 -15.49
CA ILE A 83 10.80 14.08 -15.02
C ILE A 83 9.37 14.01 -15.57
N PHE A 84 8.60 15.09 -15.44
CA PHE A 84 7.21 15.11 -15.87
C PHE A 84 7.06 15.02 -17.38
N THR A 85 7.96 15.64 -18.16
CA THR A 85 7.96 15.50 -19.62
C THR A 85 8.26 14.05 -20.04
N SER A 86 9.23 13.39 -19.39
CA SER A 86 9.51 11.98 -19.64
C SER A 86 8.34 11.08 -19.24
N PHE A 87 7.71 11.37 -18.09
CA PHE A 87 6.51 10.67 -17.63
C PHE A 87 5.35 10.82 -18.63
N ARG A 88 5.06 12.04 -19.08
CA ARG A 88 4.04 12.34 -20.11
C ARG A 88 4.30 11.57 -21.41
N GLN A 89 5.53 11.57 -21.91
CA GLN A 89 5.90 10.79 -23.10
C GLN A 89 5.64 9.28 -22.91
N LYS A 90 6.00 8.72 -21.75
CA LYS A 90 5.74 7.31 -21.43
C LYS A 90 4.26 7.01 -21.30
N CYS A 91 3.47 7.87 -20.66
CA CYS A 91 2.02 7.69 -20.53
C CYS A 91 1.32 7.74 -21.88
N MET A 92 1.70 8.68 -22.74
CA MET A 92 1.20 8.74 -24.12
C MET A 92 1.57 7.47 -24.89
N LEU A 93 2.82 6.98 -24.77
CA LEU A 93 3.28 5.78 -25.45
C LEU A 93 2.56 4.50 -24.98
N TYR A 94 2.39 4.32 -23.67
CA TYR A 94 1.91 3.06 -23.10
C TYR A 94 0.40 3.02 -22.87
N TYR A 95 -0.23 4.16 -22.60
CA TYR A 95 -1.64 4.23 -22.21
C TYR A 95 -2.48 5.00 -23.23
N ASN A 96 -1.85 5.74 -24.15
CA ASN A 96 -2.50 6.71 -25.02
C ASN A 96 -3.31 7.74 -24.22
N LEU A 97 -2.81 8.11 -23.04
CA LEU A 97 -3.43 9.07 -22.13
C LEU A 97 -2.40 10.12 -21.73
N ASP A 98 -2.82 11.39 -21.76
CA ASP A 98 -1.99 12.49 -21.29
C ASP A 98 -2.20 12.68 -19.77
N PRO A 99 -1.16 12.51 -18.93
CA PRO A 99 -1.27 12.70 -17.48
C PRO A 99 -1.74 14.11 -17.08
N CYS A 100 -1.61 15.12 -17.95
CA CYS A 100 -2.12 16.47 -17.68
C CYS A 100 -3.65 16.55 -17.53
N HIS A 101 -4.40 15.53 -17.95
CA HIS A 101 -5.86 15.48 -17.83
C HIS A 101 -6.35 14.79 -16.55
N PHE A 102 -5.44 14.34 -15.67
CA PHE A 102 -5.78 13.61 -14.46
C PHE A 102 -5.24 14.34 -13.23
N ILE A 103 -6.01 14.34 -12.15
CA ILE A 103 -5.62 15.05 -10.92
C ILE A 103 -4.51 14.28 -10.19
N THR A 104 -4.54 12.94 -10.25
CA THR A 104 -3.61 12.07 -9.54
C THR A 104 -3.09 10.94 -10.42
N ALA A 105 -1.96 10.34 -10.02
CA ALA A 105 -1.45 9.14 -10.65
C ALA A 105 -2.41 7.94 -10.50
N ALA A 106 -3.18 7.87 -9.41
CA ALA A 106 -4.18 6.82 -9.20
C ALA A 106 -5.33 6.95 -10.22
N ASP A 107 -5.82 8.17 -10.43
CA ASP A 107 -6.86 8.49 -11.43
C ASP A 107 -6.38 8.15 -12.86
N LEU A 108 -5.16 8.57 -13.23
CA LEU A 108 -4.55 8.16 -14.49
C LEU A 108 -4.44 6.63 -14.62
N THR A 109 -4.00 5.94 -13.55
CA THR A 109 -3.79 4.49 -13.59
C THR A 109 -5.11 3.73 -13.71
N TRP A 110 -6.14 4.19 -13.01
CA TRP A 110 -7.49 3.64 -13.09
C TRP A 110 -8.06 3.78 -14.51
N ASN A 111 -8.02 4.99 -15.08
CA ASN A 111 -8.49 5.24 -16.44
C ASN A 111 -7.66 4.53 -17.51
N ALA A 112 -6.33 4.44 -17.33
CA ALA A 112 -5.47 3.64 -18.19
C ALA A 112 -5.88 2.16 -18.15
N GLY A 113 -6.21 1.65 -16.97
CA GLY A 113 -6.67 0.29 -16.77
C GLY A 113 -7.98 0.02 -17.51
N LEU A 114 -9.01 0.83 -17.26
CA LEU A 114 -10.30 0.71 -17.95
C LEU A 114 -10.16 0.87 -19.47
N ASN A 115 -9.36 1.82 -19.94
CA ASN A 115 -9.12 2.01 -21.37
C ASN A 115 -8.41 0.80 -21.99
N PHE A 116 -7.53 0.13 -21.25
CA PHE A 116 -6.81 -1.04 -21.74
C PHE A 116 -7.69 -2.30 -21.73
N THR A 117 -8.41 -2.55 -20.64
CA THR A 117 -9.21 -3.77 -20.45
C THR A 117 -10.57 -3.68 -21.14
N LYS A 118 -11.06 -2.46 -21.43
CA LYS A 118 -12.43 -2.19 -21.88
C LYS A 118 -13.49 -2.73 -20.93
N ALA A 119 -13.14 -2.85 -19.64
CA ALA A 119 -14.08 -3.29 -18.62
C ALA A 119 -15.22 -2.29 -18.47
N GLU A 120 -16.45 -2.78 -18.51
CA GLU A 120 -17.65 -2.01 -18.18
C GLU A 120 -18.06 -2.36 -16.75
N LEU A 121 -18.01 -1.37 -15.87
CA LEU A 121 -18.33 -1.53 -14.46
C LEU A 121 -19.66 -0.83 -14.15
N GLU A 122 -20.61 -1.57 -13.59
CA GLU A 122 -21.85 -1.00 -13.09
C GLU A 122 -21.61 -0.27 -11.77
N PHE A 123 -22.23 0.90 -11.62
CA PHE A 123 -22.22 1.64 -10.36
C PHE A 123 -23.37 1.16 -9.45
N PHE A 124 -23.13 1.18 -8.14
CA PHE A 124 -24.22 1.03 -7.18
C PHE A 124 -25.22 2.17 -7.34
N THR A 125 -26.49 1.80 -7.57
CA THR A 125 -27.62 2.75 -7.63
C THR A 125 -28.37 2.85 -6.30
N ASP A 126 -28.21 1.86 -5.41
CA ASP A 126 -28.75 1.84 -4.05
C ASP A 126 -27.68 2.27 -3.03
N VAL A 127 -27.96 3.34 -2.29
CA VAL A 127 -27.09 3.87 -1.23
C VAL A 127 -26.88 2.86 -0.11
N ASN A 128 -27.86 2.01 0.22
CA ASN A 128 -27.71 1.02 1.27
C ASN A 128 -26.74 -0.07 0.87
N MET A 129 -26.76 -0.47 -0.40
CA MET A 129 -25.80 -1.44 -0.93
C MET A 129 -24.38 -0.88 -0.94
N TYR A 130 -24.23 0.39 -1.34
CA TYR A 130 -22.95 1.09 -1.27
C TYR A 130 -22.39 1.12 0.16
N LEU A 131 -23.19 1.58 1.14
CA LEU A 131 -22.78 1.65 2.54
C LEU A 131 -22.48 0.26 3.12
N TRP A 132 -23.27 -0.75 2.77
CA TRP A 132 -23.06 -2.13 3.22
C TRP A 132 -21.72 -2.68 2.73
N ILE A 133 -21.32 -2.38 1.49
CA ILE A 133 -19.98 -2.73 0.99
C ILE A 133 -18.90 -1.88 1.65
N GLU A 134 -19.07 -0.55 1.70
CA GLU A 134 -18.09 0.40 2.24
C GLU A 134 -17.69 0.05 3.69
N ASP A 135 -18.68 -0.20 4.55
CA ASP A 135 -18.48 -0.56 5.96
C ASP A 135 -17.71 -1.87 6.14
N ASN A 136 -17.65 -2.70 5.10
CA ASN A 136 -17.02 -4.02 5.11
C ASN A 136 -15.73 -4.11 4.27
N ILE A 137 -15.27 -2.99 3.69
CA ILE A 137 -13.94 -2.90 3.09
C ILE A 137 -12.90 -3.02 4.21
N ARG A 138 -11.96 -3.94 4.04
CA ARG A 138 -10.87 -4.20 4.99
C ARG A 138 -9.53 -3.97 4.31
N GLY A 139 -8.58 -3.39 5.04
CA GLY A 139 -7.21 -3.21 4.59
C GLY A 139 -6.36 -4.48 4.70
N GLY A 140 -5.05 -4.32 4.50
CA GLY A 140 -4.09 -5.40 4.73
C GLY A 140 -4.02 -5.81 6.20
N ILE A 141 -3.91 -7.12 6.44
CA ILE A 141 -3.70 -7.66 7.79
C ILE A 141 -2.28 -7.32 8.24
N CYS A 142 -2.15 -6.67 9.39
CA CYS A 142 -0.87 -6.49 10.06
C CYS A 142 -0.90 -7.28 11.37
N TYR A 143 -0.10 -8.34 11.45
CA TYR A 143 -0.07 -9.25 12.59
C TYR A 143 1.37 -9.48 13.06
N VAL A 144 1.57 -9.43 14.38
CA VAL A 144 2.85 -9.74 15.03
C VAL A 144 2.60 -10.79 16.10
N GLY A 145 2.84 -12.06 15.75
CA GLY A 145 2.69 -13.19 16.68
C GLY A 145 3.81 -13.25 17.73
N LYS A 146 5.04 -12.93 17.33
CA LYS A 146 6.23 -12.87 18.22
C LYS A 146 6.90 -11.50 18.11
N ARG A 147 7.04 -10.80 19.23
CA ARG A 147 7.54 -9.40 19.27
C ARG A 147 9.03 -9.25 18.96
N TYR A 148 9.82 -10.27 19.26
CA TYR A 148 11.26 -10.26 19.05
C TYR A 148 11.76 -11.68 18.79
N LEU A 149 12.58 -11.82 17.78
CA LEU A 149 13.33 -13.02 17.46
C LEU A 149 14.71 -12.59 17.01
N CYS A 150 15.73 -13.26 17.51
CA CYS A 150 17.11 -13.14 17.05
C CYS A 150 17.54 -14.53 16.59
N CYS A 151 18.16 -14.60 15.41
CA CYS A 151 18.65 -15.86 14.87
C CYS A 151 20.17 -15.94 14.99
N ASN A 152 20.67 -17.13 15.28
CA ASN A 152 22.09 -17.45 15.30
C ASN A 152 22.51 -17.94 13.91
N ASN A 153 22.75 -16.99 13.02
CA ASN A 153 23.01 -17.24 11.61
C ASN A 153 24.52 -17.20 11.31
N ARG A 154 25.09 -18.34 10.89
CA ARG A 154 26.51 -18.48 10.53
C ARG A 154 26.98 -17.56 9.40
N PHE A 155 26.07 -17.02 8.59
CA PHE A 155 26.39 -16.07 7.51
C PHE A 155 26.48 -14.62 8.00
N VAL A 156 26.28 -14.36 9.30
CA VAL A 156 26.47 -13.05 9.94
C VAL A 156 27.55 -13.22 11.02
N PRO A 157 28.85 -13.24 10.64
CA PRO A 157 29.92 -13.66 11.55
C PRO A 157 30.05 -12.78 12.80
N GLU A 158 29.67 -11.50 12.70
CA GLU A 158 29.77 -10.54 13.81
C GLU A 158 28.81 -10.86 14.97
N ALA A 159 27.73 -11.62 14.71
CA ALA A 159 26.70 -11.96 15.68
C ALA A 159 26.55 -13.47 15.94
N PHE A 160 27.36 -14.30 15.27
CA PHE A 160 27.28 -15.76 15.36
C PHE A 160 27.99 -16.31 16.61
N ASP A 161 27.33 -17.21 17.32
CA ASP A 161 27.91 -17.98 18.42
C ASP A 161 27.88 -19.48 18.10
N SER A 162 29.06 -20.09 17.96
CA SER A 162 29.21 -21.52 17.66
C SER A 162 28.75 -22.45 18.79
N LYS A 163 28.43 -21.90 19.97
CA LYS A 163 27.88 -22.65 21.11
C LYS A 163 26.35 -22.72 21.09
N LEU A 164 25.69 -21.90 20.28
CA LEU A 164 24.24 -21.87 20.16
C LEU A 164 23.77 -22.65 18.93
N GLU A 165 22.53 -23.13 18.95
CA GLU A 165 21.90 -23.77 17.79
C GLU A 165 21.82 -22.79 16.62
N GLU A 166 22.16 -23.24 15.41
CA GLU A 166 22.01 -22.43 14.20
C GLU A 166 20.53 -22.19 13.89
N THR A 167 20.15 -20.93 13.74
CA THR A 167 18.77 -20.55 13.38
C THR A 167 18.78 -19.50 12.29
N TYR A 168 17.69 -19.46 11.52
CA TYR A 168 17.56 -18.60 10.35
C TYR A 168 16.21 -17.90 10.37
N ILE A 169 16.16 -16.68 9.81
CA ILE A 169 14.94 -15.94 9.54
C ILE A 169 14.87 -15.75 8.03
N ILE A 170 13.72 -16.03 7.46
CA ILE A 170 13.44 -15.81 6.04
C ILE A 170 12.45 -14.67 5.96
N ASP A 171 12.78 -13.68 5.13
CA ASP A 171 11.86 -12.61 4.76
C ASP A 171 11.28 -12.93 3.38
N VAL A 172 9.95 -12.90 3.27
CA VAL A 172 9.23 -13.23 2.04
C VAL A 172 8.27 -12.10 1.71
N ASP A 173 8.35 -11.61 0.47
CA ASP A 173 7.47 -10.58 -0.06
C ASP A 173 6.77 -11.09 -1.31
N ALA A 174 5.45 -10.89 -1.36
CA ALA A 174 4.63 -11.27 -2.50
C ALA A 174 4.71 -10.17 -3.58
N ASN A 175 5.46 -10.47 -4.64
CA ASN A 175 5.55 -9.60 -5.82
C ASN A 175 4.17 -9.24 -6.37
N ASN A 176 3.83 -7.94 -6.35
CA ASN A 176 2.60 -7.40 -6.90
C ASN A 176 1.32 -8.12 -6.40
N LEU A 177 1.23 -8.33 -5.08
CA LEU A 177 0.11 -9.04 -4.43
C LEU A 177 -1.28 -8.59 -4.93
N TYR A 178 -1.56 -7.28 -4.90
CA TYR A 178 -2.85 -6.76 -5.37
C TYR A 178 -3.04 -6.93 -6.87
N GLY A 179 -1.99 -6.74 -7.68
CA GLY A 179 -2.07 -6.98 -9.12
C GLY A 179 -2.38 -8.43 -9.45
N TYR A 180 -1.84 -9.39 -8.68
CA TYR A 180 -2.22 -10.80 -8.79
C TYR A 180 -3.69 -11.01 -8.42
N THR A 181 -4.17 -10.43 -7.31
CA THR A 181 -5.60 -10.52 -6.95
C THR A 181 -6.51 -9.93 -8.02
N MET A 182 -6.09 -8.87 -8.72
CA MET A 182 -6.84 -8.29 -9.83
C MET A 182 -6.93 -9.21 -11.06
N THR A 183 -6.11 -10.26 -11.16
CA THR A 183 -6.26 -11.28 -12.23
C THR A 183 -7.40 -12.26 -11.98
N GLN A 184 -7.96 -12.27 -10.78
CA GLN A 184 -9.08 -13.14 -10.43
C GLN A 184 -10.40 -12.56 -10.96
N SER A 185 -11.47 -13.36 -10.95
CA SER A 185 -12.81 -12.87 -11.25
C SER A 185 -13.24 -11.84 -10.20
N LEU A 186 -13.50 -10.60 -10.64
CA LEU A 186 -13.92 -9.49 -9.78
C LEU A 186 -15.36 -9.08 -10.08
N PRO A 187 -16.10 -8.51 -9.12
CA PRO A 187 -17.43 -7.96 -9.37
C PRO A 187 -17.40 -6.88 -10.46
N ILE A 188 -18.29 -6.98 -11.46
CA ILE A 188 -18.42 -6.00 -12.53
C ILE A 188 -19.83 -5.41 -12.66
N GLY A 189 -20.87 -6.08 -12.14
CA GLY A 189 -22.24 -5.56 -12.22
C GLY A 189 -23.31 -6.57 -11.84
N ASN A 190 -24.56 -6.31 -12.25
CA ASN A 190 -25.78 -7.05 -11.91
C ASN A 190 -25.92 -7.28 -10.40
N PHE A 191 -25.69 -6.24 -9.60
CA PHE A 191 -25.74 -6.33 -8.16
C PHE A 191 -27.18 -6.50 -7.68
N LYS A 192 -27.45 -7.58 -6.94
CA LYS A 192 -28.80 -7.89 -6.46
C LYS A 192 -28.77 -8.60 -5.11
N PHE A 193 -29.55 -8.12 -4.15
CA PHE A 193 -29.81 -8.88 -2.93
C PHE A 193 -30.76 -10.05 -3.21
N LEU A 194 -30.41 -11.23 -2.70
CA LEU A 194 -31.25 -12.42 -2.83
C LEU A 194 -32.45 -12.36 -1.88
N SER A 195 -33.55 -12.99 -2.29
CA SER A 195 -34.73 -13.19 -1.45
C SER A 195 -34.48 -14.21 -0.33
N VAL A 196 -35.32 -14.17 0.70
CA VAL A 196 -35.24 -15.12 1.83
C VAL A 196 -35.34 -16.58 1.37
N SER A 197 -36.13 -16.87 0.34
CA SER A 197 -36.23 -18.20 -0.27
C SER A 197 -34.93 -18.63 -0.95
N GLU A 198 -34.31 -17.73 -1.74
CA GLU A 198 -33.04 -18.02 -2.41
C GLU A 198 -31.91 -18.24 -1.40
N ILE A 199 -31.92 -17.52 -0.27
CA ILE A 199 -30.91 -17.69 0.80
C ILE A 199 -31.05 -19.04 1.49
N LYS A 200 -32.28 -19.54 1.70
CA LYS A 200 -32.53 -20.77 2.45
C LYS A 200 -31.90 -22.00 1.79
N ASP A 201 -31.87 -22.04 0.47
CA ASP A 201 -31.34 -23.15 -0.32
C ASP A 201 -29.90 -22.89 -0.80
N PHE A 202 -29.25 -21.85 -0.30
CA PHE A 202 -27.92 -21.43 -0.75
C PHE A 202 -26.80 -22.31 -0.17
N ASN A 203 -25.97 -22.89 -1.03
CA ASN A 203 -24.80 -23.66 -0.63
C ASN A 203 -23.50 -23.06 -1.19
N VAL A 204 -22.73 -22.39 -0.33
CA VAL A 204 -21.45 -21.76 -0.71
C VAL A 204 -20.38 -22.76 -1.17
N LEU A 205 -20.44 -24.02 -0.71
CA LEU A 205 -19.41 -25.02 -0.99
C LEU A 205 -19.44 -25.52 -2.44
N GLU A 206 -20.60 -25.45 -3.09
CA GLU A 206 -20.81 -25.86 -4.48
C GLU A 206 -20.27 -24.84 -5.49
N LEU A 207 -19.97 -23.62 -5.04
CA LEU A 207 -19.51 -22.53 -5.91
C LEU A 207 -18.04 -22.67 -6.31
N SER A 208 -17.74 -22.12 -7.48
CA SER A 208 -16.43 -22.08 -8.12
C SER A 208 -15.97 -20.65 -8.41
N ALA A 209 -14.65 -20.43 -8.45
CA ALA A 209 -14.07 -19.16 -8.88
C ALA A 209 -14.31 -18.84 -10.37
N LYS A 210 -14.72 -19.84 -11.15
CA LYS A 210 -14.99 -19.73 -12.59
C LYS A 210 -16.45 -19.43 -12.92
N ASP A 211 -17.33 -19.42 -11.92
CA ASP A 211 -18.74 -19.13 -12.13
C ASP A 211 -18.92 -17.68 -12.57
N GLU A 212 -19.91 -17.42 -13.42
CA GLU A 212 -20.22 -16.07 -13.91
C GLU A 212 -20.80 -15.16 -12.82
N VAL A 213 -21.32 -15.77 -11.75
CA VAL A 213 -21.93 -15.08 -10.61
C VAL A 213 -21.10 -15.34 -9.36
N GLY A 214 -20.70 -14.25 -8.70
CA GLY A 214 -20.10 -14.27 -7.37
C GLY A 214 -21.04 -13.72 -6.32
N TYR A 215 -20.64 -13.87 -5.06
CA TYR A 215 -21.46 -13.48 -3.91
C TYR A 215 -20.65 -12.85 -2.78
N PHE A 216 -21.23 -11.83 -2.15
CA PHE A 216 -20.89 -11.39 -0.80
C PHE A 216 -21.97 -11.86 0.16
N LEU A 217 -21.58 -12.45 1.28
CA LEU A 217 -22.51 -13.01 2.26
C LEU A 217 -22.29 -12.33 3.62
N GLU A 218 -23.39 -11.99 4.30
CA GLU A 218 -23.38 -11.62 5.71
C GLU A 218 -23.70 -12.85 6.55
N VAL A 219 -22.74 -13.28 7.37
CA VAL A 219 -22.78 -14.56 8.06
C VAL A 219 -22.40 -14.49 9.53
N ASP A 220 -22.90 -15.46 10.30
CA ASP A 220 -22.37 -15.78 11.62
C ASP A 220 -21.41 -16.96 11.50
N LEU A 221 -20.18 -16.80 11.97
CA LEU A 221 -19.12 -17.80 11.89
C LEU A 221 -18.58 -18.14 13.28
N LEU A 222 -18.76 -19.39 13.69
CA LEU A 222 -18.20 -19.92 14.92
C LEU A 222 -16.71 -20.24 14.73
N TYR A 223 -15.88 -19.60 15.55
CA TYR A 223 -14.48 -19.93 15.71
C TYR A 223 -14.34 -20.92 16.88
N SER A 224 -14.17 -22.20 16.57
CA SER A 224 -14.08 -23.24 17.61
C SER A 224 -12.78 -23.10 18.40
N SER A 225 -12.86 -23.29 19.73
CA SER A 225 -11.69 -23.29 20.61
C SER A 225 -10.63 -24.33 20.23
N LYS A 226 -11.05 -25.40 19.55
CA LYS A 226 -10.15 -26.45 19.02
C LYS A 226 -9.17 -25.92 17.96
N LEU A 227 -9.48 -24.78 17.34
CA LEU A 227 -8.63 -24.17 16.31
C LEU A 227 -7.62 -23.17 16.88
N HIS A 228 -7.75 -22.78 18.16
CA HIS A 228 -6.98 -21.68 18.73
C HIS A 228 -5.47 -21.97 18.79
N ASP A 229 -5.10 -23.23 19.05
CA ASP A 229 -3.70 -23.65 19.12
C ASP A 229 -3.16 -24.08 17.75
N VAL A 230 -4.02 -24.22 16.74
CA VAL A 230 -3.65 -24.64 15.38
C VAL A 230 -3.48 -23.45 14.45
N HIS A 231 -4.22 -22.36 14.69
CA HIS A 231 -4.23 -21.19 13.82
C HIS A 231 -3.32 -20.09 14.35
N ASP A 232 -2.05 -20.14 13.95
CA ASP A 232 -1.10 -19.05 14.20
C ASP A 232 -1.53 -17.73 13.53
N PHE A 233 -2.30 -17.81 12.44
CA PHE A 233 -2.89 -16.68 11.73
C PHE A 233 -4.42 -16.75 11.80
N PRO A 234 -5.06 -16.05 12.76
CA PRO A 234 -6.50 -16.08 12.89
C PRO A 234 -7.24 -15.64 11.62
N LEU A 235 -8.12 -16.52 11.13
CA LEU A 235 -9.02 -16.28 10.00
C LEU A 235 -10.06 -15.18 10.28
N ALA A 236 -10.70 -14.68 9.22
CA ALA A 236 -11.77 -13.68 9.26
C ALA A 236 -11.42 -12.44 10.13
N PRO A 237 -10.37 -11.67 9.77
CA PRO A 237 -9.99 -10.46 10.49
C PRO A 237 -11.13 -9.45 10.46
N ASP A 238 -11.34 -8.74 11.56
CA ASP A 238 -12.47 -7.83 11.67
C ASP A 238 -12.14 -6.53 12.42
N HIS A 239 -12.90 -5.48 12.14
CA HIS A 239 -12.79 -4.16 12.77
C HIS A 239 -13.25 -4.23 14.22
N THR A 240 -12.33 -4.57 15.11
CA THR A 240 -12.60 -4.76 16.54
C THR A 240 -12.30 -3.49 17.33
N VAL A 241 -13.19 -3.11 18.25
CA VAL A 241 -12.89 -2.09 19.26
C VAL A 241 -12.10 -2.76 20.38
N ILE A 242 -10.85 -2.36 20.56
CA ILE A 242 -10.00 -2.94 21.60
C ILE A 242 -10.26 -2.24 22.93
N THR A 243 -10.79 -2.98 23.90
CA THR A 243 -11.11 -2.49 25.24
C THR A 243 -10.00 -2.80 26.24
N LEU A 244 -10.00 -2.10 27.39
CA LEU A 244 -8.97 -2.26 28.41
C LEU A 244 -8.97 -3.66 29.03
N ASP A 245 -10.12 -4.31 29.15
CA ASP A 245 -10.25 -5.67 29.69
C ASP A 245 -9.49 -6.70 28.82
N MET A 246 -9.47 -6.51 27.50
CA MET A 246 -8.73 -7.36 26.54
C MET A 246 -7.21 -7.25 26.66
N PHE A 247 -6.68 -6.23 27.34
CA PHE A 247 -5.23 -6.07 27.48
C PHE A 247 -4.63 -7.10 28.44
N SER A 248 -3.44 -7.58 28.10
CA SER A 248 -2.61 -8.32 29.04
C SER A 248 -2.11 -7.40 30.17
N PRO A 249 -1.54 -7.95 31.27
CA PRO A 249 -1.09 -7.13 32.41
C PRO A 249 -0.07 -6.04 32.05
N TYR A 250 0.80 -6.29 31.06
CA TYR A 250 1.86 -5.35 30.68
C TYR A 250 1.32 -4.08 29.99
N PRO A 251 0.53 -4.13 28.91
CA PRO A 251 -0.12 -2.94 28.35
C PRO A 251 -1.00 -2.19 29.35
N LYS A 252 -1.72 -2.89 30.25
CA LYS A 252 -2.49 -2.25 31.34
C LYS A 252 -1.58 -1.38 32.22
N LYS A 253 -0.40 -1.89 32.59
CA LYS A 253 0.61 -1.15 33.36
C LYS A 253 1.12 0.08 32.60
N LEU A 254 1.41 -0.05 31.31
CA LEU A 254 1.88 1.08 30.49
C LEU A 254 0.84 2.20 30.39
N VAL A 255 -0.43 1.84 30.15
CA VAL A 255 -1.54 2.80 30.13
C VAL A 255 -1.59 3.59 31.44
N LYS A 256 -1.51 2.90 32.58
CA LYS A 256 -1.50 3.54 33.91
C LYS A 256 -0.25 4.40 34.14
N THR A 257 0.93 3.92 33.75
CA THR A 257 2.22 4.59 34.01
C THR A 257 2.37 5.88 33.22
N HIS A 258 1.90 5.88 31.96
CA HIS A 258 2.04 7.02 31.06
C HIS A 258 0.75 7.85 30.92
N GLY A 259 -0.29 7.55 31.71
CA GLY A 259 -1.56 8.28 31.65
C GLY A 259 -2.24 8.22 30.27
N LEU A 260 -2.06 7.12 29.53
CA LEU A 260 -2.58 6.99 28.16
C LEU A 260 -4.11 6.87 28.19
N LYS A 261 -4.78 7.53 27.24
CA LYS A 261 -6.23 7.40 27.05
C LYS A 261 -6.50 6.47 25.89
N LEU A 262 -7.31 5.44 26.12
CA LEU A 262 -7.84 4.59 25.05
C LEU A 262 -8.96 5.35 24.33
N SER A 263 -8.81 5.55 23.03
CA SER A 263 -9.90 6.05 22.20
C SER A 263 -10.95 4.94 22.04
N LYS A 264 -12.17 5.18 22.53
CA LYS A 264 -13.31 4.27 22.32
C LYS A 264 -13.76 4.18 20.85
N GLN A 265 -13.30 5.11 20.01
CA GLN A 265 -13.75 5.24 18.63
C GLN A 265 -12.82 4.53 17.62
N ASN A 266 -11.64 4.09 18.05
CA ASN A 266 -10.64 3.56 17.14
C ASN A 266 -10.80 2.05 16.96
N ARG A 267 -11.62 1.64 15.98
CA ARG A 267 -11.63 0.24 15.51
C ARG A 267 -10.28 -0.11 14.89
N LYS A 268 -9.80 -1.33 15.14
CA LYS A 268 -8.58 -1.88 14.54
C LYS A 268 -8.94 -3.15 13.79
N LEU A 269 -8.48 -3.26 12.54
CA LEU A 269 -8.55 -4.53 11.82
C LEU A 269 -7.67 -5.55 12.56
N THR A 270 -8.32 -6.53 13.18
CA THR A 270 -7.66 -7.44 14.12
C THR A 270 -7.93 -8.89 13.69
N PRO A 271 -6.89 -9.68 13.41
CA PRO A 271 -7.03 -11.12 13.33
C PRO A 271 -7.23 -11.66 14.74
N CYS A 272 -8.47 -12.00 15.07
CA CYS A 272 -8.85 -12.52 16.38
C CYS A 272 -9.64 -13.83 16.25
N LEU A 273 -9.52 -14.67 17.27
CA LEU A 273 -10.15 -16.00 17.36
C LEU A 273 -11.60 -15.93 17.87
N PHE A 274 -12.25 -14.77 17.82
CA PHE A 274 -13.63 -14.62 18.27
C PHE A 274 -14.61 -15.16 17.24
N THR A 275 -15.75 -15.66 17.70
CA THR A 275 -16.94 -15.86 16.85
C THR A 275 -17.28 -14.55 16.15
N LYS A 276 -17.60 -14.63 14.86
CA LYS A 276 -17.97 -13.50 14.03
C LYS A 276 -19.48 -13.47 13.89
N TYR A 277 -20.07 -12.29 13.98
CA TYR A 277 -21.49 -12.06 13.81
C TYR A 277 -21.69 -11.00 12.74
N ASN A 278 -22.70 -11.18 11.88
CA ASN A 278 -23.00 -10.26 10.78
C ASN A 278 -21.75 -9.93 9.93
N TYR A 279 -20.88 -10.93 9.75
CA TYR A 279 -19.60 -10.75 9.07
C TYR A 279 -19.80 -10.82 7.57
N VAL A 280 -19.56 -9.70 6.87
CA VAL A 280 -19.64 -9.67 5.41
C VAL A 280 -18.34 -10.19 4.79
N VAL A 281 -18.47 -11.17 3.91
CA VAL A 281 -17.34 -11.91 3.33
C VAL A 281 -17.59 -12.27 1.86
N HIS A 282 -16.54 -12.26 1.06
CA HIS A 282 -16.57 -12.81 -0.29
C HIS A 282 -16.70 -14.34 -0.25
N TYR A 283 -17.51 -14.94 -1.11
CA TYR A 283 -17.82 -16.37 -1.08
C TYR A 283 -16.59 -17.29 -1.10
N LEU A 284 -15.54 -16.95 -1.87
CA LEU A 284 -14.29 -17.73 -1.89
C LEU A 284 -13.55 -17.69 -0.55
N ASN A 285 -13.56 -16.54 0.14
CA ASN A 285 -12.97 -16.43 1.46
C ASN A 285 -13.78 -17.20 2.50
N LEU A 286 -15.12 -17.18 2.39
CA LEU A 286 -15.98 -18.00 3.24
C LEU A 286 -15.67 -19.48 3.05
N LYS A 287 -15.61 -19.96 1.81
CA LYS A 287 -15.25 -21.34 1.49
C LYS A 287 -13.89 -21.72 2.09
N PHE A 288 -12.87 -20.88 1.92
CA PHE A 288 -11.57 -21.05 2.56
C PHE A 288 -11.67 -21.15 4.10
N TYR A 289 -12.47 -20.31 4.76
CA TYR A 289 -12.65 -20.37 6.21
C TYR A 289 -13.32 -21.66 6.68
N LEU A 290 -14.31 -22.16 5.93
CA LEU A 290 -15.00 -23.41 6.25
C LEU A 290 -14.09 -24.63 6.06
N GLU A 291 -13.28 -24.63 5.00
CA GLU A 291 -12.26 -25.65 4.75
C GLU A 291 -11.21 -25.71 5.88
N HIS A 292 -10.95 -24.58 6.53
CA HIS A 292 -10.06 -24.48 7.69
C HIS A 292 -10.80 -24.61 9.04
N GLY A 293 -12.03 -25.14 9.03
CA GLY A 293 -12.73 -25.60 10.22
C GLY A 293 -13.57 -24.56 10.96
N MET A 294 -13.67 -23.32 10.48
CA MET A 294 -14.71 -22.42 10.98
C MET A 294 -16.09 -22.98 10.63
N VAL A 295 -17.09 -22.76 11.48
CA VAL A 295 -18.43 -23.32 11.29
C VAL A 295 -19.42 -22.21 10.94
N LEU A 296 -20.06 -22.32 9.78
CA LEU A 296 -21.15 -21.45 9.38
C LEU A 296 -22.37 -21.71 10.27
N GLN A 297 -22.79 -20.70 11.04
CA GLN A 297 -23.97 -20.81 11.91
C GLN A 297 -25.22 -20.30 11.23
N LYS A 298 -25.13 -19.18 10.50
CA LYS A 298 -26.26 -18.53 9.85
C LYS A 298 -25.80 -17.66 8.68
N ILE A 299 -26.63 -17.61 7.63
CA ILE A 299 -26.56 -16.60 6.57
C ILE A 299 -27.72 -15.62 6.78
N HIS A 300 -27.43 -14.32 6.85
CA HIS A 300 -28.44 -13.28 7.03
C HIS A 300 -28.85 -12.65 5.71
N ASN A 301 -27.86 -12.25 4.90
CA ASN A 301 -28.07 -11.58 3.62
C ASN A 301 -27.04 -12.08 2.60
N ILE A 302 -27.42 -12.07 1.32
CA ILE A 302 -26.53 -12.38 0.20
C ILE A 302 -26.70 -11.32 -0.88
N LEU A 303 -25.59 -10.71 -1.29
CA LEU A 303 -25.48 -9.86 -2.47
C LEU A 303 -24.82 -10.65 -3.59
N SER A 304 -25.56 -10.97 -4.65
CA SER A 304 -25.02 -11.56 -5.87
C SER A 304 -24.51 -10.50 -6.83
N PHE A 305 -23.50 -10.83 -7.63
CA PHE A 305 -22.97 -9.98 -8.68
C PHE A 305 -22.43 -10.80 -9.86
N LYS A 306 -22.49 -10.25 -11.06
CA LYS A 306 -21.73 -10.74 -12.21
C LYS A 306 -20.25 -10.48 -11.97
N GLN A 307 -19.40 -11.46 -12.25
CA GLN A 307 -17.95 -11.35 -12.09
C GLN A 307 -17.18 -11.75 -13.34
N GLU A 308 -16.07 -11.07 -13.59
CA GLU A 308 -15.20 -11.35 -14.74
C GLU A 308 -13.72 -11.08 -14.41
N SER A 309 -12.81 -11.77 -15.09
CA SER A 309 -11.36 -11.61 -14.98
C SER A 309 -10.84 -10.47 -15.88
N CYS A 310 -11.45 -9.29 -15.80
CA CYS A 310 -11.21 -8.21 -16.76
C CYS A 310 -9.83 -7.53 -16.64
N TYR A 311 -9.16 -7.58 -15.48
CA TYR A 311 -7.85 -6.94 -15.26
C TYR A 311 -6.64 -7.85 -15.46
N ASN A 312 -6.86 -9.12 -15.81
CA ASN A 312 -5.78 -10.07 -16.07
C ASN A 312 -4.74 -9.57 -17.11
N PRO A 313 -5.15 -8.93 -18.22
CA PRO A 313 -4.20 -8.34 -19.18
C PRO A 313 -3.28 -7.25 -18.57
N MET A 314 -3.76 -6.47 -17.59
CA MET A 314 -2.94 -5.42 -16.97
C MET A 314 -1.78 -5.98 -16.15
N TYR A 315 -1.98 -7.10 -15.45
CA TYR A 315 -0.94 -7.75 -14.66
C TYR A 315 0.26 -8.10 -15.55
N TYR A 316 0.02 -8.73 -16.70
CA TYR A 316 1.09 -9.05 -17.65
C TYR A 316 1.78 -7.81 -18.23
N LEU A 317 1.05 -6.72 -18.48
CA LEU A 317 1.65 -5.46 -18.93
C LEU A 317 2.63 -4.89 -17.90
N THR A 318 2.33 -4.98 -16.60
CA THR A 318 3.25 -4.54 -15.54
C THR A 318 4.51 -5.41 -15.50
N MET A 319 4.38 -6.74 -15.58
CA MET A 319 5.53 -7.65 -15.61
C MET A 319 6.43 -7.45 -16.85
N ILE A 320 5.85 -7.08 -18.00
CA ILE A 320 6.62 -6.81 -19.23
C ILE A 320 7.40 -5.49 -19.13
N LYS A 321 6.89 -4.49 -18.40
CA LYS A 321 7.56 -3.19 -18.23
C LYS A 321 8.78 -3.26 -17.31
N ASP A 322 8.78 -4.18 -16.35
CA ASP A 322 9.87 -4.36 -15.39
C ASP A 322 11.06 -5.17 -15.94
N ASN A 323 10.95 -5.73 -17.15
CA ASN A 323 11.98 -6.59 -17.72
C ASN A 323 12.45 -6.09 -19.11
N PRO A 324 13.54 -5.30 -19.20
CA PRO A 324 14.04 -4.77 -20.47
C PRO A 324 14.53 -5.84 -21.46
N GLN A 325 14.62 -7.12 -21.07
CA GLN A 325 15.02 -8.23 -21.95
C GLN A 325 13.88 -8.94 -22.69
N ASN A 326 12.59 -8.73 -22.35
CA ASN A 326 11.48 -9.48 -22.93
C ASN A 326 10.80 -8.79 -24.14
N ASN A 327 11.56 -8.53 -25.20
CA ASN A 327 11.00 -8.04 -26.48
C ASN A 327 10.09 -9.06 -27.19
N HIS A 328 10.14 -10.35 -26.83
CA HIS A 328 9.29 -11.39 -27.42
C HIS A 328 7.84 -11.36 -26.90
N LEU A 329 7.62 -11.08 -25.61
CA LEU A 329 6.29 -11.05 -25.00
C LEU A 329 5.47 -9.81 -25.42
N LYS A 330 6.14 -8.68 -25.74
CA LYS A 330 5.47 -7.48 -26.28
C LYS A 330 4.71 -7.75 -27.59
N LYS A 331 5.15 -8.70 -28.42
CA LYS A 331 4.50 -9.00 -29.71
C LYS A 331 3.26 -9.89 -29.60
N ILE A 332 3.12 -10.64 -28.52
CA ILE A 332 2.04 -11.63 -28.37
C ILE A 332 0.75 -10.97 -27.83
N TYR A 333 0.87 -9.97 -26.95
CA TYR A 333 -0.28 -9.38 -26.26
C TYR A 333 -0.75 -8.02 -26.80
N LEU A 334 0.01 -7.38 -27.71
CA LEU A 334 -0.39 -6.14 -28.37
C LEU A 334 -1.11 -6.38 -29.72
N ASN A 335 -1.34 -7.64 -30.09
CA ASN A 335 -2.04 -8.05 -31.32
C ASN A 335 -3.33 -8.84 -31.03
N LEU A 336 -3.88 -8.70 -29.82
CA LEU A 336 -5.28 -9.00 -29.49
C LEU A 336 -5.96 -7.68 -29.17
#